data_AF-C6T7N7-F1
#
_entry.id   AF-C6T7N7-F1
#
_cell.length_a   1.000
_cell.length_b   1.000
_cell.length_c   1.000
_cell.angle_alpha   90.00
_cell.angle_beta   90.00
_cell.angle_gamma   90.00
#
_symmetry.space_group_name_H-M   'P 1'
#
loop_
_entity.id
_entity.type
_entity.pdbx_description
1 polymer ?
#
loop_
_entity_poly.entity_id
_entity_poly.type
_entity_poly.pdbx_seq_one_letter_code
_entity_poly.pdbx_strand_id
1 'polypeptide(L)'
;MTTAVVAALLHYLDVVKLSSSKDHWERKDVADLDMVHKIAQTAHCIAQGKVGSGFDVSSAVYGSQRYVRFSPEVISSTKVGDIAVPLPDSITEIIKGNWDHDTAEFSLPPLMTLLLGEPGTGGSSTPSMVGAVKKWQKSDPQKSLDTWRRLSEANSALEMQLNLLSKLAKEQWNAYKSVIDSCSMLRSDKWIEQASEPNKEAIIKALLGAKEAMLGIRYRMSQMGEAAGVPIEPESQTQLLDATVNLEGVLLAGVPGAGGFDAVFAVTLGDSSSNVTKIWSSLMSCLVG
;
A
#
# COMPACT_ATOMS: atom_id res chain seq x y z
N MET A 1 6.99 -11.16 11.96
CA MET A 1 7.72 -12.16 12.77
C MET A 1 8.40 -13.21 11.89
N THR A 2 7.67 -13.91 11.01
CA THR A 2 8.21 -14.95 10.12
C THR A 2 9.44 -14.51 9.33
N THR A 3 9.37 -13.35 8.66
CA THR A 3 10.47 -12.83 7.84
C THR A 3 11.77 -12.64 8.63
N ALA A 4 11.71 -11.99 9.80
CA ALA A 4 12.90 -11.72 10.61
C ALA A 4 13.55 -13.01 11.14
N VAL A 5 12.73 -14.00 11.53
CA VAL A 5 13.23 -15.31 11.98
C VAL A 5 13.91 -16.06 10.85
N VAL A 6 13.29 -16.10 9.66
CA VAL A 6 13.87 -16.74 8.47
C VAL A 6 15.18 -16.06 8.07
N ALA A 7 15.18 -14.72 7.98
CA ALA A 7 16.38 -13.95 7.66
C ALA A 7 17.53 -14.25 8.63
N ALA A 8 17.25 -14.23 9.94
CA ALA A 8 18.25 -14.50 10.98
C ALA A 8 18.81 -15.93 10.88
N LEU A 9 17.97 -16.94 10.64
CA LEU A 9 18.40 -18.34 10.51
C LEU A 9 19.25 -18.56 9.26
N LEU A 10 18.81 -18.05 8.11
CA LEU A 10 19.56 -18.19 6.86
C LEU A 10 20.91 -17.47 6.94
N HIS A 11 20.94 -16.31 7.60
CA HIS A 11 22.18 -15.59 7.83
C HIS A 11 23.11 -16.33 8.80
N TYR A 12 22.58 -16.84 9.91
CA TYR A 12 23.34 -17.61 10.90
C TYR A 12 23.96 -18.88 10.31
N LEU A 13 23.27 -19.52 9.38
CA LEU A 13 23.73 -20.72 8.67
C LEU A 13 24.61 -20.43 7.44
N ASP A 14 25.00 -19.17 7.22
CA ASP A 14 25.79 -18.69 6.06
C ASP A 14 25.16 -19.04 4.70
N VAL A 15 23.83 -19.16 4.65
CA VAL A 15 23.05 -19.35 3.41
C VAL A 15 22.86 -18.03 2.67
N VAL A 16 22.76 -16.92 3.41
CA VAL A 16 22.64 -15.55 2.88
C VAL A 16 23.52 -14.59 3.66
N LYS A 17 24.00 -13.53 3.01
CA LYS A 17 24.80 -12.46 3.63
C LYS A 17 24.01 -11.15 3.58
N LEU A 18 23.33 -10.86 4.69
CA LEU A 18 22.56 -9.64 4.82
C LEU A 18 23.48 -8.52 5.31
N SER A 19 23.73 -7.53 4.46
CA SER A 19 24.54 -6.37 4.85
C SER A 19 23.75 -5.43 5.78
N SER A 20 24.45 -4.83 6.76
CA SER A 20 23.86 -3.82 7.66
C SER A 20 24.03 -2.38 7.13
N SER A 21 24.58 -2.22 5.92
CA SER A 21 24.98 -0.90 5.42
C SER A 21 23.77 -0.08 5.01
N LYS A 22 23.73 1.17 5.47
CA LYS A 22 22.69 2.16 5.12
C LYS A 22 22.89 2.75 3.70
N ASP A 23 23.90 2.32 2.98
CA ASP A 23 24.21 2.81 1.64
C ASP A 23 23.34 2.08 0.61
N HIS A 24 22.14 2.61 0.40
CA HIS A 24 21.08 2.12 -0.48
C HIS A 24 21.42 2.03 -1.99
N TRP A 25 22.66 2.28 -2.42
CA TRP A 25 22.96 2.56 -3.82
C TRP A 25 23.54 1.39 -4.63
N GLU A 26 23.93 0.28 -4.01
CA GLU A 26 24.29 -0.97 -4.68
C GLU A 26 23.66 -2.16 -3.95
N ARG A 27 22.46 -2.60 -4.36
CA ARG A 27 21.89 -3.87 -3.87
C ARG A 27 22.72 -5.06 -4.37
N LYS A 28 23.86 -5.34 -3.74
CA LYS A 28 24.63 -6.58 -3.93
C LYS A 28 23.91 -7.82 -3.38
N ASP A 29 22.84 -7.61 -2.61
CA ASP A 29 22.15 -8.66 -1.84
C ASP A 29 20.79 -9.08 -2.45
N VAL A 30 20.49 -8.75 -3.73
CA VAL A 30 19.16 -9.07 -4.32
C VAL A 30 18.86 -10.57 -4.28
N ALA A 31 19.82 -11.41 -4.66
CA ALA A 31 19.65 -12.87 -4.65
C ALA A 31 19.43 -13.43 -3.23
N ASP A 32 20.09 -12.82 -2.24
CA ASP A 32 19.98 -13.21 -0.83
C ASP A 32 18.63 -12.78 -0.26
N LEU A 33 18.16 -11.57 -0.58
CA LEU A 33 16.82 -11.10 -0.24
C LEU A 33 15.74 -11.95 -0.92
N ASP A 34 15.93 -12.35 -2.18
CA ASP A 34 15.03 -13.25 -2.89
C ASP A 34 14.94 -14.62 -2.21
N MET A 35 16.07 -15.15 -1.74
CA MET A 35 16.08 -16.39 -0.97
C MET A 35 15.30 -16.24 0.35
N VAL A 36 15.52 -15.14 1.08
CA VAL A 36 14.76 -14.82 2.30
C VAL A 36 13.27 -14.70 2.00
N HIS A 37 12.87 -13.98 0.95
CA HIS A 37 11.48 -13.80 0.56
C HIS A 37 10.81 -15.14 0.24
N LYS A 38 11.40 -15.96 -0.64
CA LYS A 38 10.82 -17.25 -1.04
C LYS A 38 10.60 -18.18 0.16
N ILE A 39 11.58 -18.28 1.06
CA ILE A 39 11.50 -19.14 2.24
C ILE A 39 10.51 -18.57 3.27
N ALA A 40 10.58 -17.26 3.54
CA ALA A 40 9.68 -16.61 4.49
C ALA A 40 8.22 -16.65 4.02
N GLN A 41 7.98 -16.44 2.74
CA GLN A 41 6.65 -16.44 2.15
C GLN A 41 6.05 -17.84 2.18
N THR A 42 6.85 -18.86 1.84
CA THR A 42 6.45 -20.27 1.96
C THR A 42 6.10 -20.63 3.39
N ALA A 43 6.98 -20.32 4.34
CA ALA A 43 6.74 -20.57 5.77
C ALA A 43 5.48 -19.85 6.28
N HIS A 44 5.27 -18.61 5.85
CA HIS A 44 4.09 -17.83 6.19
C HIS A 44 2.81 -18.47 5.63
N CYS A 45 2.81 -18.90 4.37
CA CYS A 45 1.66 -19.57 3.75
C CYS A 45 1.33 -20.92 4.41
N ILE A 46 2.35 -21.72 4.75
CA ILE A 46 2.17 -22.99 5.48
C ILE A 46 1.53 -22.72 6.84
N ALA A 47 2.08 -21.78 7.62
CA ALA A 47 1.58 -21.43 8.93
C ALA A 47 0.14 -20.87 8.89
N GLN A 48 -0.19 -20.10 7.85
CA GLN A 48 -1.54 -19.52 7.68
C GLN A 48 -2.55 -20.53 7.10
N GLY A 49 -2.09 -21.66 6.55
CA GLY A 49 -2.92 -22.66 5.87
C GLY A 49 -3.54 -22.18 4.55
N LYS A 50 -3.08 -21.04 4.00
CA LYS A 50 -3.58 -20.46 2.75
C LYS A 50 -2.50 -19.59 2.08
N VAL A 51 -2.66 -19.38 0.78
CA VAL A 51 -1.88 -18.39 0.05
C VAL A 51 -2.55 -17.02 0.19
N GLY A 52 -1.99 -16.17 1.05
CA GLY A 52 -2.40 -14.78 1.27
C GLY A 52 -1.92 -13.83 0.17
N SER A 53 -1.94 -12.51 0.42
CA SER A 53 -1.44 -11.54 -0.56
C SER A 53 0.07 -11.59 -0.72
N GLY A 54 0.81 -11.99 0.32
CA GLY A 54 2.28 -12.02 0.34
C GLY A 54 2.96 -10.65 0.44
N PHE A 55 2.17 -9.56 0.48
CA PHE A 55 2.70 -8.21 0.55
C PHE A 55 3.41 -7.90 1.87
N ASP A 56 2.90 -8.40 2.99
CA ASP A 56 3.46 -8.21 4.32
C ASP A 56 4.85 -8.85 4.45
N VAL A 57 5.02 -10.06 3.94
CA VAL A 57 6.32 -10.74 3.90
C VAL A 57 7.25 -10.02 2.92
N SER A 58 6.78 -9.73 1.71
CA SER A 58 7.59 -9.07 0.68
C SER A 58 8.09 -7.70 1.13
N SER A 59 7.21 -6.86 1.70
CA SER A 59 7.60 -5.53 2.21
C SER A 59 8.54 -5.60 3.41
N ALA A 60 8.43 -6.64 4.26
CA ALA A 60 9.39 -6.87 5.33
C ALA A 60 10.79 -7.28 4.83
N VAL A 61 10.90 -7.81 3.61
CA VAL A 61 12.18 -8.16 2.97
C VAL A 61 12.75 -7.00 2.17
N TYR A 62 11.96 -6.44 1.26
CA TYR A 62 12.45 -5.47 0.26
C TYR A 62 12.21 -4.01 0.64
N GLY A 63 11.46 -3.75 1.70
CA GLY A 63 11.08 -2.41 2.12
C GLY A 63 9.93 -1.82 1.31
N SER A 64 9.96 -0.51 1.11
CA SER A 64 8.90 0.23 0.42
C SER A 64 8.85 -0.09 -1.07
N GLN A 65 7.68 -0.50 -1.58
CA GLN A 65 7.53 -1.03 -2.93
C GLN A 65 6.09 -0.98 -3.43
N ARG A 66 5.94 -1.01 -4.76
CA ARG A 66 4.76 -1.56 -5.42
C ARG A 66 4.95 -3.07 -5.52
N TYR A 67 3.90 -3.82 -5.24
CA TYR A 67 3.94 -5.28 -5.25
C TYR A 67 2.75 -5.85 -6.00
N VAL A 68 3.03 -6.79 -6.91
CA VAL A 68 2.05 -7.68 -7.51
C VAL A 68 2.36 -9.08 -7.05
N ARG A 69 1.34 -9.76 -6.54
CA ARG A 69 1.47 -11.09 -5.97
C ARG A 69 1.84 -12.14 -7.02
N PHE A 70 2.69 -13.07 -6.61
CA PHE A 70 2.98 -14.30 -7.36
C PHE A 70 1.72 -15.20 -7.55
N SER A 71 1.77 -16.00 -8.60
CA SER A 71 0.83 -17.08 -8.91
C SER A 71 0.80 -18.11 -7.77
N PRO A 72 -0.36 -18.39 -7.15
CA PRO A 72 -0.47 -19.34 -6.02
C PRO A 72 0.16 -20.71 -6.27
N GLU A 73 0.24 -21.11 -7.54
CA GLU A 73 0.72 -22.40 -8.05
C GLU A 73 2.14 -22.73 -7.57
N VAL A 74 2.99 -21.69 -7.41
CA VAL A 74 4.38 -21.85 -6.97
C VAL A 74 4.50 -22.40 -5.54
N ILE A 75 3.47 -22.19 -4.70
CA ILE A 75 3.39 -22.70 -3.33
C ILE A 75 2.34 -23.82 -3.20
N SER A 76 1.28 -23.82 -4.01
CA SER A 76 0.21 -24.82 -3.91
C SER A 76 0.62 -26.20 -4.42
N SER A 77 1.64 -26.28 -5.28
CA SER A 77 2.27 -27.54 -5.70
C SER A 77 2.86 -28.33 -4.51
N THR A 78 3.11 -27.66 -3.39
CA THR A 78 3.72 -28.20 -2.18
C THR A 78 2.76 -28.08 -1.01
N LYS A 79 1.56 -28.66 -1.14
CA LYS A 79 0.73 -28.97 0.04
C LYS A 79 1.54 -29.88 0.97
N VAL A 80 2.22 -29.26 1.93
CA VAL A 80 2.93 -29.89 3.04
C VAL A 80 1.88 -30.68 3.84
N GLY A 81 1.68 -31.93 3.46
CA GLY A 81 0.56 -32.76 3.90
C GLY A 81 0.26 -33.95 2.98
N ASP A 82 0.58 -33.86 1.69
CA ASP A 82 0.61 -35.04 0.82
C ASP A 82 1.94 -35.77 1.03
N ILE A 83 1.85 -37.00 1.57
CA ILE A 83 2.91 -37.86 2.11
C ILE A 83 4.01 -38.26 1.09
N ALA A 84 3.95 -37.78 -0.15
CA ALA A 84 4.73 -38.32 -1.26
C ALA A 84 6.14 -37.71 -1.43
N VAL A 85 6.43 -36.51 -0.90
CA VAL A 85 7.72 -35.82 -1.15
C VAL A 85 8.38 -35.42 0.17
N PRO A 86 9.66 -35.79 0.40
CA PRO A 86 10.42 -35.30 1.55
C PRO A 86 10.50 -33.77 1.57
N LEU A 87 10.37 -33.17 2.76
CA LEU A 87 10.40 -31.72 2.97
C LEU A 87 11.60 -31.00 2.29
N PRO A 88 12.83 -31.54 2.30
CA PRO A 88 13.96 -30.91 1.60
C PRO A 88 13.79 -30.80 0.07
N ASP A 89 13.19 -31.83 -0.55
CA ASP A 89 12.95 -31.87 -2.00
C ASP A 89 11.87 -30.85 -2.38
N SER A 90 10.78 -30.80 -1.59
CA SER A 90 9.73 -29.79 -1.73
C SER A 90 10.26 -28.36 -1.61
N ILE A 91 11.14 -28.08 -0.64
CA ILE A 91 11.73 -26.73 -0.49
C ILE A 91 12.62 -26.40 -1.69
N THR A 92 13.37 -27.38 -2.20
CA THR A 92 14.23 -27.18 -3.38
C THR A 92 13.40 -26.84 -4.63
N GLU A 93 12.27 -27.53 -4.83
CA GLU A 93 11.34 -27.23 -5.92
C GLU A 93 10.73 -25.83 -5.79
N ILE A 94 10.33 -25.42 -4.58
CA ILE A 94 9.79 -24.09 -4.31
C ILE A 94 10.81 -22.99 -4.61
N ILE A 95 12.06 -23.16 -4.18
CA ILE A 95 13.13 -22.17 -4.41
C ILE A 95 13.41 -22.00 -5.90
N LYS A 96 13.38 -23.12 -6.65
CA LYS A 96 13.55 -23.17 -8.11
C LYS A 96 12.28 -22.82 -8.90
N GLY A 97 11.13 -22.74 -8.23
CA GLY A 97 9.84 -22.44 -8.84
C GLY A 97 9.82 -21.06 -9.51
N ASN A 98 8.88 -20.88 -10.44
CA ASN A 98 8.70 -19.59 -11.09
C ASN A 98 7.90 -18.64 -10.18
N TRP A 99 8.62 -17.75 -9.49
CA TRP A 99 8.05 -16.69 -8.67
C TRP A 99 7.80 -15.45 -9.52
N ASP A 100 6.66 -15.43 -10.21
CA ASP A 100 6.21 -14.35 -11.11
C ASP A 100 5.63 -13.11 -10.40
N HIS A 101 5.92 -12.93 -9.11
CA HIS A 101 5.69 -11.65 -8.45
C HIS A 101 6.45 -10.53 -9.14
N ASP A 102 5.89 -9.33 -9.11
CA ASP A 102 6.50 -8.13 -9.64
C ASP A 102 6.64 -7.09 -8.53
N THR A 103 7.86 -6.59 -8.35
CA THR A 103 8.21 -5.57 -7.36
C THR A 103 8.87 -4.40 -8.05
N ALA A 104 8.37 -3.20 -7.78
CA ALA A 104 9.02 -1.96 -8.21
C ALA A 104 9.29 -1.07 -7.01
N GLU A 105 10.42 -0.37 -7.02
CA GLU A 105 10.71 0.63 -6.01
C GLU A 105 9.63 1.71 -6.01
N PHE A 106 9.10 1.98 -4.82
CA PHE A 106 8.06 2.96 -4.65
C PHE A 106 8.26 3.64 -3.30
N SER A 107 8.27 4.96 -3.29
CA SER A 107 8.36 5.75 -2.07
C SER A 107 7.55 7.04 -2.23
N LEU A 108 7.13 7.59 -1.11
CA LEU A 108 6.50 8.91 -1.14
C LEU A 108 7.52 9.96 -1.62
N PRO A 109 7.08 10.93 -2.43
CA PRO A 109 7.90 12.07 -2.79
C PRO A 109 8.44 12.80 -1.54
N PRO A 110 9.59 13.48 -1.64
CA PRO A 110 10.14 14.25 -0.53
C PRO A 110 9.14 15.27 0.03
N LEU A 111 9.28 15.64 1.32
CA LEU A 111 8.39 16.61 1.98
C LEU A 111 6.92 16.17 2.02
N MET A 112 6.67 14.86 2.02
CA MET A 112 5.37 14.28 2.30
C MET A 112 5.44 13.39 3.53
N THR A 113 4.38 13.42 4.34
CA THR A 113 4.29 12.61 5.56
C THR A 113 3.06 11.70 5.50
N LEU A 114 3.24 10.41 5.72
CA LEU A 114 2.15 9.45 5.91
C LEU A 114 1.73 9.44 7.39
N LEU A 115 0.46 9.69 7.64
CA LEU A 115 -0.18 9.50 8.94
C LEU A 115 -1.08 8.27 8.88
N LEU A 116 -1.05 7.47 9.95
CA LEU A 116 -1.97 6.37 10.18
C LEU A 116 -2.79 6.68 11.43
N GLY A 117 -4.10 6.46 11.33
CA GLY A 117 -5.06 6.70 12.41
C GLY A 117 -5.92 5.46 12.59
N GLU A 118 -6.13 5.08 13.84
CA GLU A 118 -7.04 4.01 14.22
C GLU A 118 -8.31 4.67 14.77
N PRO A 119 -9.42 4.70 14.00
CA PRO A 119 -10.62 5.46 14.39
C PRO A 119 -11.40 4.86 15.57
N GLY A 120 -10.98 3.72 16.13
CA GLY A 120 -11.55 3.15 17.36
C GLY A 120 -12.03 1.70 17.24
N THR A 121 -12.86 1.26 18.20
CA THR A 121 -13.37 -0.11 18.29
C THR A 121 -14.34 -0.46 17.16
N GLY A 122 -14.26 -1.68 16.64
CA GLY A 122 -15.15 -2.15 15.57
C GLY A 122 -14.46 -2.92 14.45
N GLY A 123 -13.21 -3.32 14.66
CA GLY A 123 -12.39 -3.99 13.65
C GLY A 123 -13.13 -5.12 12.92
N SER A 124 -12.97 -5.15 11.61
CA SER A 124 -13.73 -6.06 10.77
C SER A 124 -12.98 -7.39 10.59
N SER A 125 -13.74 -8.47 10.44
CA SER A 125 -13.15 -9.76 10.08
C SER A 125 -12.71 -9.71 8.61
N THR A 126 -11.42 -9.41 8.39
CA THR A 126 -10.79 -9.44 7.06
C THR A 126 -11.14 -10.71 6.27
N PRO A 127 -11.11 -11.94 6.84
CA PRO A 127 -11.56 -13.14 6.12
C PRO A 127 -13.01 -13.09 5.64
N SER A 128 -13.93 -12.55 6.46
CA SER A 128 -15.34 -12.41 6.10
C SER A 128 -15.54 -11.43 4.95
N MET A 129 -14.89 -10.26 5.01
CA MET A 129 -14.99 -9.25 3.96
C MET A 129 -14.42 -9.74 2.62
N VAL A 130 -13.24 -10.36 2.65
CA VAL A 130 -12.65 -10.98 1.45
C VAL A 130 -13.56 -12.08 0.90
N GLY A 131 -14.19 -12.87 1.78
CA GLY A 131 -15.17 -13.88 1.41
C GLY A 131 -16.39 -13.31 0.68
N ALA A 132 -16.94 -12.20 1.19
CA ALA A 132 -18.07 -11.51 0.58
C ALA A 132 -17.72 -10.92 -0.80
N VAL A 133 -16.57 -10.26 -0.93
CA VAL A 133 -16.08 -9.74 -2.21
C VAL A 133 -15.89 -10.87 -3.22
N LYS A 134 -15.29 -12.00 -2.82
CA LYS A 134 -15.15 -13.19 -3.68
C LYS A 134 -16.50 -13.79 -4.08
N LYS A 135 -17.49 -13.78 -3.18
CA LYS A 135 -18.85 -14.24 -3.49
C LYS A 135 -19.50 -13.33 -4.53
N TRP A 136 -19.37 -12.01 -4.35
CA TRP A 136 -19.85 -11.03 -5.31
C TRP A 136 -19.19 -11.17 -6.69
N GLN A 137 -17.87 -11.35 -6.75
CA GLN A 137 -17.14 -11.59 -8.00
C GLN A 137 -17.70 -12.79 -8.77
N LYS A 138 -18.09 -13.86 -8.06
CA LYS A 138 -18.71 -15.04 -8.69
C LYS A 138 -20.15 -14.81 -9.13
N SER A 139 -20.92 -14.01 -8.39
CA SER A 139 -22.32 -13.73 -8.73
C SER A 139 -22.50 -12.71 -9.85
N ASP A 140 -21.56 -11.78 -10.01
CA ASP A 140 -21.57 -10.76 -11.08
C ASP A 140 -20.16 -10.57 -11.67
N PRO A 141 -19.69 -11.50 -12.53
CA PRO A 141 -18.34 -11.46 -13.08
C PRO A 141 -18.08 -10.22 -13.95
N GLN A 142 -19.09 -9.75 -14.69
CA GLN A 142 -18.92 -8.64 -15.62
C GLN A 142 -18.74 -7.32 -14.87
N LYS A 143 -19.62 -7.02 -13.90
CA LYS A 143 -19.53 -5.80 -13.10
C LYS A 143 -18.30 -5.80 -12.20
N SER A 144 -17.98 -6.96 -11.62
CA SER A 144 -16.80 -7.08 -10.76
C SER A 144 -15.50 -6.90 -11.54
N LEU A 145 -15.39 -7.44 -12.76
CA LEU A 145 -14.23 -7.23 -13.62
C LEU A 145 -14.07 -5.77 -14.04
N ASP A 146 -15.15 -5.08 -14.43
CA ASP A 146 -15.10 -3.65 -14.76
C ASP A 146 -14.68 -2.80 -13.55
N THR A 147 -15.23 -3.09 -12.36
CA THR A 147 -14.85 -2.41 -11.11
C THR A 147 -13.36 -2.63 -10.80
N TRP A 148 -12.87 -3.86 -10.92
CA TRP A 148 -11.48 -4.21 -10.66
C TRP A 148 -10.51 -3.52 -11.63
N ARG A 149 -10.87 -3.49 -12.92
CA ARG A 149 -10.08 -2.81 -13.95
C ARG A 149 -9.96 -1.33 -13.65
N ARG A 150 -11.08 -0.65 -13.37
CA ARG A 150 -11.09 0.78 -13.06
C ARG A 150 -10.35 1.10 -11.76
N LEU A 151 -10.42 0.22 -10.76
CA LEU A 151 -9.64 0.36 -9.53
C LEU A 151 -8.13 0.23 -9.82
N SER A 152 -7.74 -0.73 -10.66
CA SER A 152 -6.36 -0.89 -11.12
C SER A 152 -5.87 0.34 -11.87
N GLU A 153 -6.67 0.88 -12.80
CA GLU A 153 -6.35 2.10 -13.54
C GLU A 153 -6.16 3.30 -12.60
N ALA A 154 -7.02 3.46 -11.60
CA ALA A 154 -6.90 4.54 -10.62
C ALA A 154 -5.65 4.39 -9.72
N ASN A 155 -5.32 3.16 -9.29
CA ASN A 155 -4.07 2.88 -8.57
C ASN A 155 -2.83 3.22 -9.41
N SER A 156 -2.81 2.82 -10.68
CA SER A 156 -1.73 3.13 -11.61
C SER A 156 -1.62 4.63 -11.91
N ALA A 157 -2.75 5.35 -11.99
CA ALA A 157 -2.76 6.79 -12.12
C ALA A 157 -2.13 7.47 -10.89
N LEU A 158 -2.49 7.05 -9.67
CA LEU A 158 -1.89 7.56 -8.44
C LEU A 158 -0.38 7.30 -8.38
N GLU A 159 0.04 6.07 -8.71
CA GLU A 159 1.46 5.70 -8.80
C GLU A 159 2.22 6.60 -9.77
N MET A 160 1.66 6.83 -10.97
CA MET A 160 2.26 7.69 -11.99
C MET A 160 2.46 9.12 -11.48
N GLN A 161 1.47 9.69 -10.79
CA GLN A 161 1.56 11.05 -10.26
C GLN A 161 2.60 11.16 -9.14
N LEU A 162 2.67 10.18 -8.24
CA LEU A 162 3.67 10.16 -7.17
C LEU A 162 5.09 9.97 -7.73
N ASN A 163 5.27 9.11 -8.73
CA ASN A 163 6.55 8.97 -9.43
C ASN A 163 6.95 10.24 -10.18
N LEU A 164 5.99 10.93 -10.80
CA LEU A 164 6.23 12.22 -11.44
C LEU A 164 6.66 13.29 -10.42
N LEU A 165 6.00 13.36 -9.26
CA LEU A 165 6.39 14.27 -8.18
C LEU A 165 7.80 13.97 -7.66
N SER A 166 8.15 12.70 -7.48
CA SER A 166 9.51 12.28 -7.12
C SER A 166 10.55 12.68 -8.18
N LYS A 167 10.20 12.57 -9.46
CA LYS A 167 11.05 13.02 -10.57
C LYS A 167 11.22 14.55 -10.56
N LEU A 168 10.13 15.30 -10.42
CA LEU A 168 10.15 16.77 -10.36
C LEU A 168 10.94 17.27 -9.14
N ALA A 169 10.87 16.59 -8.01
CA ALA A 169 11.69 16.90 -6.83
C ALA A 169 13.20 16.76 -7.13
N LYS A 170 13.60 15.71 -7.86
CA LYS A 170 15.00 15.48 -8.25
C LYS A 170 15.50 16.51 -9.28
N GLU A 171 14.68 16.83 -10.28
CA GLU A 171 15.07 17.70 -11.39
C GLU A 171 14.95 19.19 -11.08
N GLN A 172 14.00 19.59 -10.23
CA GLN A 172 13.59 20.98 -10.02
C GLN A 172 13.34 21.30 -8.54
N TRP A 173 14.26 20.90 -7.66
CA TRP A 173 14.11 20.95 -6.20
C TRP A 173 13.57 22.28 -5.65
N ASN A 174 14.09 23.43 -6.09
CA ASN A 174 13.66 24.73 -5.56
C ASN A 174 12.19 25.04 -5.89
N ALA A 175 11.75 24.75 -7.12
CA ALA A 175 10.35 24.93 -7.52
C ALA A 175 9.45 23.94 -6.80
N TYR A 176 9.89 22.67 -6.71
CA TYR A 176 9.19 21.61 -5.98
C TYR A 176 8.96 22.01 -4.52
N LYS A 177 10.04 22.29 -3.78
CA LYS A 177 9.97 22.68 -2.37
C LYS A 177 9.08 23.92 -2.18
N SER A 178 9.24 24.94 -3.01
CA SER A 178 8.40 26.15 -2.93
C SER A 178 6.91 25.84 -3.10
N VAL A 179 6.54 24.95 -4.02
CA VAL A 179 5.13 24.55 -4.21
C VAL A 179 4.63 23.74 -3.02
N ILE A 180 5.41 22.77 -2.54
CA ILE A 180 5.00 21.95 -1.38
C ILE A 180 4.80 22.81 -0.14
N ASP A 181 5.73 23.74 0.14
CA ASP A 181 5.63 24.66 1.27
C ASP A 181 4.39 25.56 1.15
N SER A 182 4.14 26.17 -0.01
CA SER A 182 2.94 27.01 -0.22
C SER A 182 1.65 26.21 -0.12
N CYS A 183 1.57 25.04 -0.77
CA CYS A 183 0.38 24.20 -0.76
C CYS A 183 0.10 23.56 0.61
N SER A 184 1.13 23.39 1.46
CA SER A 184 0.97 22.88 2.83
C SER A 184 0.09 23.76 3.72
N MET A 185 0.02 25.06 3.41
CA MET A 185 -0.74 26.07 4.16
C MET A 185 -2.09 26.40 3.50
N LEU A 186 -2.48 25.65 2.46
CA LEU A 186 -3.65 25.94 1.65
C LEU A 186 -4.52 24.69 1.47
N ARG A 187 -5.83 24.93 1.34
CA ARG A 187 -6.77 23.92 0.85
C ARG A 187 -6.54 23.68 -0.64
N SER A 188 -6.87 22.47 -1.11
CA SER A 188 -6.54 22.07 -2.48
C SER A 188 -7.25 22.87 -3.57
N ASP A 189 -8.41 23.47 -3.28
CA ASP A 189 -9.11 24.38 -4.21
C ASP A 189 -8.30 25.66 -4.50
N LYS A 190 -7.33 25.98 -3.64
CA LYS A 190 -6.44 27.14 -3.76
C LYS A 190 -5.08 26.83 -4.36
N TRP A 191 -4.75 25.55 -4.57
CA TRP A 191 -3.43 25.18 -5.11
C TRP A 191 -3.19 25.68 -6.53
N ILE A 192 -4.24 25.77 -7.35
CA ILE A 192 -4.11 26.28 -8.73
C ILE A 192 -3.64 27.74 -8.77
N GLU A 193 -3.93 28.53 -7.73
CA GLU A 193 -3.49 29.92 -7.60
C GLU A 193 -1.95 30.02 -7.42
N GLN A 194 -1.29 28.92 -7.07
CA GLN A 194 0.17 28.84 -6.94
C GLN A 194 0.90 28.56 -8.27
N ALA A 195 0.16 28.37 -9.37
CA ALA A 195 0.71 28.07 -10.69
C ALA A 195 1.22 29.33 -11.40
N SER A 196 2.26 29.96 -10.83
CA SER A 196 2.83 31.22 -11.36
C SER A 196 3.80 31.01 -12.52
N GLU A 197 4.40 29.83 -12.64
CA GLU A 197 5.45 29.49 -13.59
C GLU A 197 5.24 28.07 -14.14
N PRO A 198 5.72 27.73 -15.36
CA PRO A 198 5.49 26.43 -15.98
C PRO A 198 5.98 25.22 -15.16
N ASN A 199 7.11 25.38 -14.46
CA ASN A 199 7.66 24.35 -13.55
C ASN A 199 6.72 24.10 -12.36
N LYS A 200 6.22 25.15 -11.71
CA LYS A 200 5.27 25.07 -10.60
C LYS A 200 3.93 24.51 -11.05
N GLU A 201 3.48 24.91 -12.24
CA GLU A 201 2.25 24.40 -12.85
C GLU A 201 2.28 22.87 -13.02
N ALA A 202 3.41 22.31 -13.48
CA ALA A 202 3.58 20.87 -13.61
C ALA A 202 3.49 20.14 -12.25
N ILE A 203 4.09 20.69 -11.20
CA ILE A 203 4.03 20.13 -9.83
C ILE A 203 2.60 20.19 -9.29
N ILE A 204 1.90 21.32 -9.46
CA ILE A 204 0.52 21.50 -9.00
C ILE A 204 -0.42 20.56 -9.74
N LYS A 205 -0.26 20.41 -11.06
CA LYS A 205 -1.02 19.44 -11.86
C LYS A 205 -0.81 18.02 -11.35
N ALA A 206 0.41 17.65 -11.00
CA ALA A 206 0.69 16.33 -10.45
C ALA A 206 0.07 16.11 -9.06
N LEU A 207 0.10 17.12 -8.18
CA LEU A 207 -0.57 17.08 -6.88
C LEU A 207 -2.09 16.91 -7.02
N LEU A 208 -2.72 17.70 -7.90
CA LEU A 208 -4.16 17.61 -8.16
C LEU A 208 -4.53 16.28 -8.81
N GLY A 209 -3.72 15.79 -9.74
CA GLY A 209 -3.91 14.47 -10.36
C GLY A 209 -3.79 13.33 -9.36
N ALA A 210 -2.85 13.39 -8.41
CA ALA A 210 -2.75 12.40 -7.33
C ALA A 210 -4.01 12.40 -6.44
N LYS A 211 -4.52 13.60 -6.11
CA LYS A 211 -5.74 13.76 -5.32
C LYS A 211 -6.96 13.19 -6.05
N GLU A 212 -7.12 13.49 -7.33
CA GLU A 212 -8.20 12.95 -8.17
C GLU A 212 -8.14 11.42 -8.26
N ALA A 213 -6.95 10.86 -8.50
CA ALA A 213 -6.75 9.42 -8.55
C ALA A 213 -7.14 8.74 -7.22
N MET A 214 -6.76 9.33 -6.08
CA MET A 214 -7.12 8.79 -4.75
C MET A 214 -8.62 8.86 -4.47
N LEU A 215 -9.29 9.94 -4.85
CA LEU A 215 -10.76 10.00 -4.78
C LEU A 215 -11.41 8.93 -5.66
N GLY A 216 -10.86 8.69 -6.85
CA GLY A 216 -11.25 7.59 -7.73
C GLY A 216 -11.10 6.23 -7.06
N ILE A 217 -9.97 5.97 -6.39
CA ILE A 217 -9.70 4.73 -5.64
C ILE A 217 -10.76 4.53 -4.55
N ARG A 218 -10.95 5.54 -3.67
CA ARG A 218 -11.96 5.47 -2.60
C ARG A 218 -13.36 5.17 -3.13
N TYR A 219 -13.78 5.89 -4.18
CA TYR A 219 -15.10 5.68 -4.76
C TYR A 219 -15.26 4.26 -5.37
N ARG A 220 -14.22 3.69 -5.99
CA ARG A 220 -14.26 2.30 -6.48
C ARG A 220 -14.25 1.28 -5.34
N MET A 221 -13.52 1.54 -4.26
CA MET A 221 -13.54 0.70 -3.06
C MET A 221 -14.92 0.71 -2.37
N SER A 222 -15.58 1.88 -2.29
CA SER A 222 -16.95 2.00 -1.79
C SER A 222 -17.94 1.19 -2.63
N GLN A 223 -17.92 1.36 -3.96
CA GLN A 223 -18.79 0.60 -4.86
C GLN A 223 -18.59 -0.92 -4.74
N MET A 224 -17.34 -1.36 -4.58
CA MET A 224 -17.04 -2.77 -4.32
C MET A 224 -17.63 -3.23 -2.99
N GLY A 225 -17.54 -2.42 -1.93
CA GLY A 225 -18.15 -2.70 -0.64
C GLY A 225 -19.66 -2.82 -0.71
N GLU A 226 -20.33 -1.83 -1.31
CA GLU A 226 -21.78 -1.83 -1.53
C GLU A 226 -22.24 -3.07 -2.32
N ALA A 227 -21.57 -3.38 -3.43
CA ALA A 227 -21.93 -4.50 -4.29
C ALA A 227 -21.68 -5.86 -3.60
N ALA A 228 -20.68 -5.94 -2.72
CA ALA A 228 -20.39 -7.12 -1.92
C ALA A 228 -21.16 -7.19 -0.60
N GLY A 229 -21.92 -6.15 -0.23
CA GLY A 229 -22.64 -6.06 1.02
C GLY A 229 -21.73 -6.02 2.26
N VAL A 230 -20.54 -5.41 2.13
CA VAL A 230 -19.57 -5.27 3.22
C VAL A 230 -19.04 -3.84 3.33
N PRO A 231 -18.80 -3.34 4.56
CA PRO A 231 -18.44 -1.94 4.76
C PRO A 231 -16.92 -1.73 4.58
N ILE A 232 -16.43 -1.79 3.33
CA ILE A 232 -15.00 -1.58 3.03
C ILE A 232 -14.57 -0.18 3.47
N GLU A 233 -15.31 0.85 3.06
CA GLU A 233 -15.23 2.20 3.61
C GLU A 233 -16.62 2.52 4.20
N PRO A 234 -16.84 2.25 5.50
CA PRO A 234 -18.09 2.58 6.17
C PRO A 234 -18.38 4.08 6.18
N GLU A 235 -19.65 4.46 6.30
CA GLU A 235 -20.09 5.87 6.26
C GLU A 235 -19.33 6.77 7.25
N SER A 236 -19.06 6.30 8.47
CA SER A 236 -18.28 7.06 9.46
C SER A 236 -16.84 7.32 9.01
N GLN A 237 -16.18 6.35 8.35
CA GLN A 237 -14.86 6.55 7.76
C GLN A 237 -14.95 7.46 6.53
N THR A 238 -15.99 7.36 5.70
CA THR A 238 -16.19 8.28 4.57
C THR A 238 -16.30 9.72 5.05
N GLN A 239 -17.14 10.00 6.05
CA GLN A 239 -17.30 11.34 6.62
C GLN A 239 -15.98 11.88 7.21
N LEU A 240 -15.24 11.04 7.93
CA LEU A 240 -13.93 11.39 8.48
C LEU A 240 -12.91 11.71 7.38
N LEU A 241 -12.84 10.88 6.35
CA LEU A 241 -11.89 11.02 5.25
C LEU A 241 -12.23 12.22 4.36
N ASP A 242 -13.51 12.51 4.17
CA ASP A 242 -13.97 13.69 3.43
C ASP A 242 -13.68 14.99 4.19
N ALA A 243 -13.81 14.99 5.52
CA ALA A 243 -13.34 16.09 6.34
C ALA A 243 -11.81 16.23 6.26
N THR A 244 -11.08 15.11 6.34
CA THR A 244 -9.61 15.06 6.33
C THR A 244 -9.03 15.60 5.02
N VAL A 245 -9.56 15.17 3.87
CA VAL A 245 -9.06 15.58 2.55
C VAL A 245 -9.31 17.07 2.26
N ASN A 246 -10.22 17.71 3.01
CA ASN A 246 -10.52 19.13 2.91
C ASN A 246 -9.62 20.02 3.77
N LEU A 247 -8.79 19.45 4.64
CA LEU A 247 -7.83 20.19 5.45
C LEU A 247 -6.69 20.76 4.61
N GLU A 248 -6.09 21.83 5.11
CA GLU A 248 -4.90 22.45 4.51
C GLU A 248 -3.74 21.47 4.45
N GLY A 249 -3.07 21.43 3.30
CA GLY A 249 -1.90 20.59 3.08
C GLY A 249 -2.16 19.09 2.97
N VAL A 250 -3.42 18.63 3.03
CA VAL A 250 -3.74 17.20 2.82
C VAL A 250 -3.82 16.87 1.34
N LEU A 251 -2.95 15.97 0.90
CA LEU A 251 -2.90 15.45 -0.47
C LEU A 251 -3.83 14.26 -0.64
N LEU A 252 -3.65 13.23 0.19
CA LEU A 252 -4.37 11.96 0.10
C LEU A 252 -5.02 11.64 1.44
N ALA A 253 -6.15 10.95 1.40
CA ALA A 253 -6.73 10.29 2.55
C ALA A 253 -7.45 9.03 2.05
N GLY A 254 -7.48 7.96 2.85
CA GLY A 254 -8.17 6.73 2.48
C GLY A 254 -8.18 5.67 3.57
N VAL A 255 -8.78 4.52 3.25
CA VAL A 255 -8.76 3.33 4.09
C VAL A 255 -7.68 2.36 3.58
N PRO A 256 -6.69 1.97 4.40
CA PRO A 256 -5.70 0.97 4.00
C PRO A 256 -6.24 -0.45 4.20
N GLY A 257 -5.68 -1.41 3.45
CA GLY A 257 -5.97 -2.83 3.64
C GLY A 257 -7.39 -3.23 3.24
N ALA A 258 -8.00 -4.11 4.03
CA ALA A 258 -9.34 -4.64 3.75
C ALA A 258 -10.47 -3.66 4.14
N GLY A 259 -10.14 -2.68 4.99
CA GLY A 259 -11.06 -1.67 5.50
C GLY A 259 -11.93 -2.14 6.66
N GLY A 260 -13.16 -1.61 6.75
CA GLY A 260 -14.09 -1.99 7.80
C GLY A 260 -13.63 -1.58 9.19
N PHE A 261 -13.51 -0.26 9.41
CA PHE A 261 -13.24 0.38 10.71
C PHE A 261 -11.83 0.23 11.27
N ASP A 262 -10.95 -0.61 10.71
CA ASP A 262 -9.62 -0.86 11.26
C ASP A 262 -8.74 0.39 11.31
N ALA A 263 -8.48 1.01 10.15
CA ALA A 263 -7.55 2.13 10.06
C ALA A 263 -7.98 3.10 8.97
N VAL A 264 -7.43 4.32 9.06
CA VAL A 264 -7.42 5.32 8.00
C VAL A 264 -5.99 5.82 7.83
N PHE A 265 -5.68 6.34 6.65
CA PHE A 265 -4.41 7.02 6.38
C PHE A 265 -4.65 8.40 5.78
N ALA A 266 -3.66 9.27 5.94
CA ALA A 266 -3.56 10.55 5.26
C ALA A 266 -2.12 10.80 4.81
N VAL A 267 -1.95 11.48 3.68
CA VAL A 267 -0.65 11.98 3.22
C VAL A 267 -0.70 13.50 3.19
N THR A 268 0.20 14.13 3.95
CA THR A 268 0.27 15.59 4.10
C THR A 268 1.52 16.17 3.45
N LEU A 269 1.42 17.42 3.01
CA LEU A 269 2.49 18.21 2.41
C LEU A 269 3.25 19.00 3.48
N GLY A 270 4.58 19.05 3.42
CA GLY A 270 5.41 19.80 4.37
C GLY A 270 5.07 19.47 5.83
N ASP A 271 4.95 20.51 6.66
CA ASP A 271 4.71 20.39 8.10
C ASP A 271 3.21 20.38 8.49
N SER A 272 2.30 20.15 7.53
CA SER A 272 0.85 20.21 7.75
C SER A 272 0.25 19.01 8.50
N SER A 273 1.07 18.03 8.89
CA SER A 273 0.65 16.82 9.63
C SER A 273 -0.11 17.14 10.92
N SER A 274 0.25 18.24 11.59
CA SER A 274 -0.39 18.67 12.84
C SER A 274 -1.88 19.02 12.69
N ASN A 275 -2.32 19.44 11.50
CA ASN A 275 -3.73 19.73 11.22
C ASN A 275 -4.56 18.45 11.26
N VAL A 276 -4.04 17.38 10.67
CA VAL A 276 -4.68 16.05 10.67
C VAL A 276 -4.71 15.48 12.08
N THR A 277 -3.58 15.49 12.79
CA THR A 277 -3.51 14.94 14.16
C THR A 277 -4.49 15.59 15.12
N LYS A 278 -4.66 16.92 15.06
CA LYS A 278 -5.62 17.66 15.90
C LYS A 278 -7.07 17.23 15.62
N ILE A 279 -7.44 17.16 14.34
CA ILE A 279 -8.80 16.79 13.93
C ILE A 279 -9.09 15.33 14.26
N TRP A 280 -8.17 14.42 13.95
CA TRP A 280 -8.33 13.00 14.29
C TRP A 280 -8.42 12.77 15.80
N SER A 281 -7.61 13.46 16.61
CA SER A 281 -7.70 13.36 18.06
C SER A 281 -9.05 13.83 18.60
N SER A 282 -9.66 14.85 18.00
CA SER A 282 -10.97 15.37 18.40
C SER A 282 -12.14 14.51 17.90
N LEU A 283 -12.05 13.93 16.70
CA LEU A 283 -13.15 13.18 16.08
C LEU A 283 -13.13 11.70 16.47
N MET A 284 -11.94 11.09 16.57
CA MET A 284 -11.80 9.68 16.96
C MET A 284 -12.08 9.47 18.45
N SER A 285 -11.82 10.46 19.31
CA SER A 285 -12.25 10.40 20.72
C SER A 285 -13.77 10.39 20.90
N CYS A 286 -14.52 11.00 19.97
CA CYS A 286 -15.99 10.97 19.96
C CYS A 286 -16.59 9.66 19.39
N LEU A 287 -15.81 8.86 18.64
CA LEU A 287 -16.27 7.60 18.05
C LEU A 287 -16.14 6.39 19.00
N VAL A 288 -15.47 6.56 20.14
CA VAL A 288 -15.24 5.53 21.17
C VAL A 288 -16.18 5.71 22.38
N GLY A 289 -17.11 6.68 22.33
CA GLY A 289 -18.07 7.00 23.39
C GLY A 289 -19.42 6.30 23.26
#